data_AF-A0A0B1S1M9-F1
#
_entry.id   AF-A0A0B1S1M9-F1
#
_cell.length_a   1.000
_cell.length_b   1.000
_cell.length_c   1.000
_cell.angle_alpha   90.00
_cell.angle_beta   90.00
_cell.angle_gamma   90.00
#
_symmetry.space_group_name_H-M   'P 1'
#
loop_
_entity.id
_entity.type
_entity.pdbx_description
1 polymer ?
#
loop_
_entity_poly.entity_id
_entity_poly.type
_entity_poly.pdbx_seq_one_letter_code
_entity_poly.pdbx_strand_id
1 'polypeptide(L)'
;LPKTDSRQVADRLKLGQTVEPEGFDSVTVFFSDVVKFTQLAAKCSAFQVVSLLNDLYNGFDSIIEDHCVYKVESIGDGYLCVSGLPTRNGFAHAKEIAELSLSFMEFVNKFRFAPLPRERIQLRIGVNTGPCVAGVVGLSMPRYCLFGDTVNTASRMESNGKAGYIHLSKDAHDLVASKYNQDYETRSRGEVIIKVIYYLKNERMLILHLTSYNKVGNN
;
A
#
# COMPACT_ATOMS: atom_id res chain seq x y z
N LEU A 1 -3.24 -1.62 -21.99
CA LEU A 1 -4.09 -0.43 -21.72
C LEU A 1 -3.19 0.76 -21.44
N PRO A 2 -3.45 1.95 -21.99
CA PRO A 2 -2.51 3.06 -21.90
C PRO A 2 -2.45 3.61 -20.45
N LYS A 3 -1.23 3.68 -19.89
CA LYS A 3 -0.88 4.17 -18.53
C LYS A 3 -1.05 5.71 -18.41
N THR A 4 -2.27 6.26 -18.45
CA THR A 4 -2.45 7.69 -18.83
C THR A 4 -3.40 8.53 -17.97
N ASP A 5 -3.18 8.64 -16.66
CA ASP A 5 -4.02 9.56 -15.86
C ASP A 5 -3.43 10.15 -14.58
N SER A 6 -2.53 9.46 -13.89
CA SER A 6 -1.72 10.12 -12.84
C SER A 6 -0.94 11.31 -13.40
N ARG A 7 -0.54 11.22 -14.67
CA ARG A 7 0.00 12.33 -15.45
C ARG A 7 -1.00 13.47 -15.63
N GLN A 8 -2.29 13.21 -15.82
CA GLN A 8 -3.27 14.29 -16.00
C GLN A 8 -3.41 15.14 -14.74
N VAL A 9 -3.50 14.52 -13.55
CA VAL A 9 -3.52 15.27 -12.28
C VAL A 9 -2.19 16.03 -12.10
N ALA A 10 -1.05 15.36 -12.29
CA ALA A 10 0.26 15.99 -12.15
C ALA A 10 0.48 17.15 -13.16
N ASP A 11 0.01 17.01 -14.39
CA ASP A 11 0.17 18.02 -15.44
C ASP A 11 -0.78 19.20 -15.21
N ARG A 12 -2.01 18.96 -14.76
CA ARG A 12 -2.92 20.04 -14.30
C ARG A 12 -2.33 20.82 -13.13
N LEU A 13 -1.67 20.12 -12.20
CA LEU A 13 -0.96 20.76 -11.09
C LEU A 13 0.23 21.60 -11.54
N LYS A 14 1.06 21.09 -12.47
CA LYS A 14 2.17 21.85 -13.07
C LYS A 14 1.68 23.10 -13.80
N LEU A 15 0.48 23.05 -14.38
CA LEU A 15 -0.16 24.17 -15.07
C LEU A 15 -0.86 25.16 -14.12
N GLY A 16 -0.75 24.97 -12.80
CA GLY A 16 -1.37 25.84 -11.80
C GLY A 16 -2.90 25.77 -11.79
N GLN A 17 -3.49 24.73 -12.38
CA GLN A 17 -4.94 24.56 -12.44
C GLN A 17 -5.46 23.95 -11.15
N THR A 18 -6.60 24.47 -10.68
CA THR A 18 -7.34 23.87 -9.59
C THR A 18 -7.87 22.49 -10.01
N VAL A 19 -7.67 21.50 -9.15
CA VAL A 19 -8.25 20.16 -9.28
C VAL A 19 -9.34 20.06 -8.22
N GLU A 20 -10.59 20.04 -8.67
CA GLU A 20 -11.74 19.90 -7.78
C GLU A 20 -11.68 18.54 -7.05
N PRO A 21 -12.09 18.48 -5.77
CA PRO A 21 -12.20 17.21 -5.06
C PRO A 21 -13.17 16.26 -5.76
N GLU A 22 -12.82 14.99 -5.81
CA GLU A 22 -13.60 13.95 -6.48
C GLU A 22 -13.87 12.78 -5.52
N GLY A 23 -15.12 12.30 -5.55
CA GLY A 23 -15.54 11.11 -4.82
C GLY A 23 -15.31 9.83 -5.62
N PHE A 24 -14.76 8.82 -4.96
CA PHE A 24 -14.58 7.47 -5.49
C PHE A 24 -15.33 6.49 -4.61
N ASP A 25 -16.27 5.75 -5.19
CA ASP A 25 -17.13 4.81 -4.45
C ASP A 25 -16.37 3.57 -3.98
N SER A 26 -15.33 3.17 -4.72
CA SER A 26 -14.52 2.01 -4.37
C SER A 26 -13.09 2.18 -4.88
N VAL A 27 -12.15 2.12 -3.94
CA VAL A 27 -10.72 2.04 -4.19
C VAL A 27 -10.10 1.03 -3.24
N THR A 28 -8.94 0.48 -3.59
CA THR A 28 -8.15 -0.33 -2.65
C THR A 28 -6.89 0.45 -2.27
N VAL A 29 -6.73 0.69 -0.97
CA VAL A 29 -5.62 1.43 -0.37
C VAL A 29 -4.64 0.45 0.27
N PHE A 30 -3.36 0.70 0.05
CA PHE A 30 -2.22 -0.05 0.56
C PHE A 30 -1.36 0.84 1.45
N PHE A 31 -1.01 0.34 2.63
CA PHE A 31 0.03 0.89 3.49
C PHE A 31 1.10 -0.16 3.72
N SER A 32 2.36 0.25 3.68
CA SER A 32 3.48 -0.56 4.16
C SER A 32 4.36 0.17 5.15
N ASP A 33 5.11 -0.58 5.94
CA ASP A 33 6.09 -0.11 6.91
C ASP A 33 7.27 -1.09 7.00
N VAL A 34 8.50 -0.60 7.19
CA VAL A 34 9.67 -1.46 7.41
C VAL A 34 9.79 -1.78 8.90
N VAL A 35 9.67 -3.07 9.20
CA VAL A 35 9.68 -3.56 10.58
C VAL A 35 10.99 -3.20 11.27
N LYS A 36 10.88 -2.46 12.38
CA LYS A 36 12.02 -2.05 13.23
C LYS A 36 13.09 -1.27 12.47
N PHE A 37 12.71 -0.47 11.48
CA PHE A 37 13.65 0.34 10.70
C PHE A 37 14.56 1.20 11.59
N THR A 38 14.05 1.81 12.66
CA THR A 38 14.87 2.59 13.60
C THR A 38 16.01 1.78 14.21
N GLN A 39 15.78 0.50 14.55
CA GLN A 39 16.81 -0.38 15.12
C GLN A 39 17.83 -0.79 14.06
N LEU A 40 17.40 -0.97 12.82
CA LEU A 40 18.27 -1.24 11.68
C LEU A 40 19.16 -0.02 11.37
N ALA A 41 18.55 1.16 11.32
CA ALA A 41 19.23 2.42 11.06
C ALA A 41 20.26 2.76 12.15
N ALA A 42 19.98 2.43 13.41
CA ALA A 42 20.92 2.62 14.52
C ALA A 42 22.22 1.78 14.40
N LYS A 43 22.22 0.72 13.58
CA LYS A 43 23.41 -0.10 13.30
C LYS A 43 24.23 0.40 12.10
N CYS A 44 23.73 1.41 11.40
CA CYS A 44 24.31 1.96 10.17
C CYS A 44 24.89 3.36 10.43
N SER A 45 25.88 3.74 9.63
CA SER A 45 26.21 5.17 9.47
C SER A 45 25.10 5.91 8.72
N ALA A 46 25.03 7.24 8.86
CA ALA A 46 24.04 8.04 8.14
C ALA A 46 24.10 7.80 6.61
N PHE A 47 25.30 7.69 6.03
CA PHE A 47 25.48 7.38 4.62
C PHE A 47 24.92 5.99 4.25
N GLN A 48 25.11 4.99 5.11
CA GLN A 48 24.57 3.65 4.89
C GLN A 48 23.04 3.62 4.99
N VAL A 49 22.44 4.39 5.91
CA VAL A 49 20.98 4.51 6.01
C VAL A 49 20.39 5.12 4.74
N VAL A 50 21.02 6.17 4.20
CA VAL A 50 20.59 6.80 2.94
C VAL A 50 20.71 5.82 1.77
N SER A 51 21.83 5.09 1.68
CA SER A 51 22.00 4.06 0.64
C SER A 51 20.94 2.98 0.73
N LEU A 52 20.67 2.49 1.95
CA LEU A 52 19.65 1.48 2.20
C LEU A 52 18.26 1.93 1.74
N LEU A 53 17.87 3.15 2.11
CA LEU A 53 16.57 3.71 1.72
C LEU A 53 16.48 3.88 0.20
N ASN A 54 17.53 4.39 -0.44
CA ASN A 54 17.55 4.54 -1.89
C ASN A 54 17.42 3.19 -2.61
N ASP A 55 18.14 2.16 -2.17
CA ASP A 55 18.08 0.83 -2.80
C ASP A 55 16.68 0.20 -2.63
N LEU A 56 16.06 0.37 -1.47
CA LEU A 56 14.67 -0.06 -1.23
C LEU A 56 13.68 0.72 -2.09
N TYR A 57 13.77 2.05 -2.12
CA TYR A 57 12.84 2.91 -2.85
C TYR A 57 12.92 2.70 -4.35
N ASN A 58 14.13 2.55 -4.91
CA ASN A 58 14.30 2.22 -6.32
C ASN A 58 13.63 0.88 -6.67
N GLY A 59 13.77 -0.13 -5.80
CA GLY A 59 13.11 -1.42 -5.98
C GLY A 59 11.59 -1.33 -5.89
N PHE A 60 11.07 -0.63 -4.89
CA PHE A 60 9.63 -0.42 -4.72
C PHE A 60 9.01 0.40 -5.85
N ASP A 61 9.65 1.49 -6.28
CA ASP A 61 9.17 2.33 -7.37
C ASP A 61 9.16 1.56 -8.69
N SER A 62 10.20 0.76 -8.97
CA SER A 62 10.20 -0.13 -10.14
C SER A 62 9.04 -1.12 -10.13
N ILE A 63 8.69 -1.69 -8.98
CA ILE A 63 7.55 -2.61 -8.87
C ILE A 63 6.24 -1.85 -9.07
N ILE A 64 6.07 -0.68 -8.44
CA ILE A 64 4.86 0.15 -8.58
C ILE A 64 4.62 0.50 -10.05
N GLU A 65 5.68 0.82 -10.80
CA GLU A 65 5.59 1.15 -12.22
C GLU A 65 5.01 0.02 -13.08
N ASP A 66 5.16 -1.24 -12.67
CA ASP A 66 4.64 -2.42 -13.37
C ASP A 66 3.17 -2.71 -13.07
N HIS A 67 2.59 -2.05 -12.06
CA HIS A 67 1.20 -2.21 -11.65
C HIS A 67 0.34 -0.99 -12.01
N CYS A 68 -0.97 -1.17 -12.13
CA CYS A 68 -1.90 -0.05 -12.32
C CYS A 68 -2.23 0.62 -10.98
N VAL A 69 -1.19 1.08 -10.27
CA VAL A 69 -1.26 1.64 -8.92
C VAL A 69 -0.69 3.06 -8.90
N TYR A 70 -1.34 3.95 -8.15
CA TYR A 70 -0.87 5.29 -7.89
C TYR A 70 -0.15 5.36 -6.54
N LYS A 71 1.11 5.80 -6.55
CA LYS A 71 1.88 6.16 -5.34
C LYS A 71 1.42 7.53 -4.85
N VAL A 72 0.80 7.59 -3.67
CA VAL A 72 0.32 8.84 -3.08
C VAL A 72 1.48 9.60 -2.45
N GLU A 73 2.15 8.97 -1.50
CA GLU A 73 3.30 9.53 -0.81
C GLU A 73 4.13 8.43 -0.12
N SER A 74 5.37 8.77 0.23
CA SER A 74 6.20 8.00 1.16
C SER A 74 5.92 8.49 2.58
N ILE A 75 5.67 7.57 3.51
CA ILE A 75 5.43 7.89 4.93
C ILE A 75 6.55 7.25 5.76
N GLY A 76 7.53 8.05 6.16
CA GLY A 76 8.72 7.54 6.84
C GLY A 76 9.50 6.58 5.93
N ASP A 77 9.60 5.32 6.37
CA ASP A 77 10.20 4.17 5.69
C ASP A 77 9.17 3.29 4.94
N GLY A 78 7.92 3.74 4.89
CA GLY A 78 6.77 3.06 4.30
C GLY A 78 6.19 3.73 3.05
N TYR A 79 5.24 3.06 2.41
CA TYR A 79 4.56 3.52 1.19
C TYR A 79 3.05 3.57 1.40
N LEU A 80 2.45 4.65 0.89
CA LEU A 80 1.01 4.76 0.68
C LEU A 80 0.72 4.68 -0.83
N CYS A 81 0.06 3.60 -1.21
CA CYS A 81 -0.33 3.32 -2.59
C CYS A 81 -1.84 3.09 -2.68
N VAL A 82 -2.42 3.34 -3.85
CA VAL A 82 -3.85 3.16 -4.09
C VAL A 82 -4.11 2.77 -5.53
N SER A 83 -5.09 1.90 -5.74
CA SER A 83 -5.63 1.61 -7.08
C SER A 83 -7.12 1.93 -7.12
N GLY A 84 -7.62 2.24 -8.31
CA GLY A 84 -9.00 2.71 -8.53
C GLY A 84 -9.10 4.23 -8.53
N LEU A 85 -7.99 4.92 -8.29
CA LEU A 85 -7.80 6.36 -8.50
C LEU A 85 -6.35 6.65 -8.96
N PRO A 86 -6.10 7.81 -9.62
CA PRO A 86 -7.09 8.76 -10.12
C PRO A 86 -7.97 8.15 -11.23
N THR A 87 -7.48 7.10 -11.91
CA THR A 87 -8.28 6.34 -12.87
C THR A 87 -9.07 5.23 -12.20
N ARG A 88 -10.39 5.22 -12.41
CA ARG A 88 -11.24 4.10 -12.03
C ARG A 88 -10.93 2.89 -12.91
N ASN A 89 -10.76 1.72 -12.30
CA ASN A 89 -10.48 0.47 -13.02
C ASN A 89 -11.48 -0.66 -12.65
N GLY A 90 -12.71 -0.29 -12.29
CA GLY A 90 -13.72 -1.25 -11.86
C GLY A 90 -13.25 -2.02 -10.62
N PHE A 91 -13.44 -3.34 -10.57
CA PHE A 91 -12.97 -4.16 -9.45
C PHE A 91 -11.49 -4.60 -9.57
N ALA A 92 -10.77 -4.15 -10.59
CA ALA A 92 -9.37 -4.51 -10.79
C ALA A 92 -8.47 -3.94 -9.68
N HIS A 93 -8.88 -2.85 -9.02
CA HIS A 93 -8.07 -2.23 -7.97
C HIS A 93 -7.65 -3.16 -6.83
N ALA A 94 -8.51 -4.10 -6.45
CA ALA A 94 -8.18 -5.08 -5.42
C ALA A 94 -7.09 -6.05 -5.89
N LYS A 95 -7.14 -6.47 -7.17
CA LYS A 95 -6.15 -7.36 -7.78
C LYS A 95 -4.79 -6.66 -7.90
N GLU A 96 -4.78 -5.43 -8.42
CA GLU A 96 -3.54 -4.66 -8.59
C GLU A 96 -2.81 -4.45 -7.26
N ILE A 97 -3.55 -4.13 -6.19
CA ILE A 97 -2.96 -3.99 -4.85
C ILE A 97 -2.54 -5.34 -4.26
N ALA A 98 -3.29 -6.42 -4.49
CA ALA A 98 -2.88 -7.75 -4.05
C ALA A 98 -1.55 -8.19 -4.71
N GLU A 99 -1.42 -8.03 -6.03
CA GLU A 99 -0.20 -8.36 -6.77
C GLU A 99 0.97 -7.46 -6.37
N LEU A 100 0.73 -6.14 -6.20
CA LEU A 100 1.74 -5.22 -5.69
C LEU A 100 2.26 -5.67 -4.33
N SER A 101 1.35 -6.04 -3.42
CA SER A 101 1.69 -6.47 -2.07
C SER A 101 2.56 -7.73 -2.08
N LEU A 102 2.20 -8.71 -2.91
CA LEU A 102 2.97 -9.94 -3.07
C LEU A 102 4.36 -9.67 -3.66
N SER A 103 4.44 -8.80 -4.67
CA SER A 103 5.71 -8.42 -5.31
C SER A 103 6.64 -7.68 -4.34
N PHE A 104 6.10 -6.78 -3.50
CA PHE A 104 6.86 -6.12 -2.43
C PHE A 104 7.45 -7.14 -1.44
N MET A 105 6.64 -8.11 -1.02
CA MET A 105 7.06 -9.18 -0.11
C MET A 105 8.16 -10.05 -0.73
N GLU A 106 8.03 -10.41 -2.02
CA GLU A 106 9.04 -11.17 -2.75
C GLU A 106 10.36 -10.40 -2.88
N PHE A 107 10.28 -9.10 -3.20
CA PHE A 107 11.45 -8.23 -3.31
C PHE A 107 12.22 -8.15 -1.99
N VAL A 108 11.57 -7.82 -0.88
CA VAL A 108 12.27 -7.69 0.42
C VAL A 108 12.85 -9.00 0.92
N ASN A 109 12.22 -10.13 0.59
CA ASN A 109 12.76 -11.46 0.89
C ASN A 109 14.08 -11.75 0.16
N LYS A 110 14.24 -11.23 -1.06
CA LYS A 110 15.46 -11.35 -1.87
C LYS A 110 16.47 -10.24 -1.60
N PHE A 111 16.02 -9.09 -1.12
CA PHE A 111 16.85 -7.92 -0.86
C PHE A 111 17.98 -8.23 0.14
N ARG A 112 19.20 -7.83 -0.20
CA ARG A 112 20.39 -7.99 0.66
C ARG A 112 21.12 -6.67 0.74
N PHE A 113 21.38 -6.22 1.95
CA PHE A 113 22.14 -5.01 2.21
C PHE A 113 23.57 -5.38 2.62
N ALA A 114 24.56 -5.05 1.78
CA ALA A 114 25.94 -5.48 1.95
C ALA A 114 26.57 -5.06 3.31
N PRO A 115 26.32 -3.86 3.85
CA PRO A 115 26.82 -3.47 5.17
C PRO A 115 26.25 -4.28 6.33
N LEU A 116 25.04 -4.85 6.20
CA LEU A 116 24.38 -5.67 7.22
C LEU A 116 23.91 -7.02 6.64
N PRO A 117 24.85 -7.91 6.27
CA PRO A 117 24.52 -9.12 5.49
C PRO A 117 23.71 -10.16 6.27
N ARG A 118 23.70 -10.07 7.61
CA ARG A 118 22.93 -10.93 8.51
C ARG A 118 21.52 -10.40 8.79
N GLU A 119 21.28 -9.11 8.58
CA GLU A 119 19.97 -8.53 8.78
C GLU A 119 19.05 -8.87 7.61
N ARG A 120 17.76 -9.01 7.90
CA ARG A 120 16.72 -9.22 6.89
C ARG A 120 15.65 -8.17 7.09
N ILE A 121 15.27 -7.55 6.00
CA ILE A 121 14.22 -6.54 5.99
C ILE A 121 12.89 -7.26 5.90
N GLN A 122 11.97 -6.88 6.78
CA GLN A 122 10.61 -7.38 6.77
C GLN A 122 9.67 -6.20 6.61
N LEU A 123 8.60 -6.42 5.86
CA LEU A 123 7.52 -5.46 5.73
C LEU A 123 6.32 -5.88 6.57
N ARG A 124 5.57 -4.89 7.01
CA ARG A 124 4.14 -5.05 7.32
C ARG A 124 3.36 -4.37 6.23
N ILE A 125 2.31 -5.02 5.77
CA ILE A 125 1.41 -4.47 4.75
C ILE A 125 -0.02 -4.55 5.28
N GLY A 126 -0.74 -3.43 5.17
CA GLY A 126 -2.15 -3.31 5.45
C GLY A 126 -2.93 -2.84 4.24
N VAL A 127 -4.07 -3.47 3.98
CA VAL A 127 -4.89 -3.20 2.80
C VAL A 127 -6.35 -3.06 3.21
N ASN A 128 -7.01 -2.04 2.69
CA ASN A 128 -8.45 -1.87 2.85
C ASN A 128 -9.10 -1.42 1.55
N THR A 129 -10.35 -1.81 1.34
CA THR A 129 -11.17 -1.36 0.21
C THR A 129 -12.37 -0.58 0.72
N GLY A 130 -12.73 0.49 0.02
CA GLY A 130 -13.90 1.29 0.37
C GLY A 130 -13.95 2.62 -0.37
N PRO A 131 -14.93 3.49 -0.05
CA PRO A 131 -15.05 4.80 -0.66
C PRO A 131 -14.00 5.77 -0.12
N CYS A 132 -13.57 6.73 -0.93
CA CYS A 132 -12.73 7.85 -0.49
C CYS A 132 -13.00 9.12 -1.30
N VAL A 133 -12.59 10.26 -0.76
CA VAL A 133 -12.52 11.51 -1.50
C VAL A 133 -11.06 11.81 -1.78
N ALA A 134 -10.72 12.16 -3.01
CA ALA A 134 -9.38 12.59 -3.38
C ALA A 134 -9.40 14.03 -3.88
N GLY A 135 -8.37 14.81 -3.55
CA GLY A 135 -8.32 16.21 -3.92
C GLY A 135 -6.93 16.80 -3.71
N VAL A 136 -6.71 17.99 -4.25
CA VAL A 136 -5.42 18.68 -4.11
C VAL A 136 -5.48 19.63 -2.93
N VAL A 137 -4.50 19.51 -2.02
CA VAL A 137 -4.36 20.38 -0.87
C VAL A 137 -3.02 21.12 -0.92
N GLY A 138 -3.05 22.41 -0.57
CA GLY A 138 -1.88 23.29 -0.52
C GLY A 138 -1.74 24.16 -1.77
N LEU A 139 -1.49 25.46 -1.56
CA LEU A 139 -1.32 26.44 -2.65
C LEU A 139 0.12 26.47 -3.18
N SER A 140 1.11 26.49 -2.28
CA SER A 140 2.53 26.60 -2.66
C SER A 140 3.19 25.26 -2.98
N MET A 141 2.70 24.17 -2.37
CA MET A 141 3.16 22.80 -2.61
C MET A 141 1.94 21.88 -2.71
N PRO A 142 1.26 21.86 -3.86
CA PRO A 142 0.04 21.07 -4.03
C PRO A 142 0.34 19.58 -3.88
N ARG A 143 -0.43 18.90 -3.04
CA ARG A 143 -0.37 17.45 -2.82
C ARG A 143 -1.72 16.83 -3.14
N TYR A 144 -1.69 15.74 -3.90
CA TYR A 144 -2.89 14.94 -4.13
C TYR A 144 -3.12 14.05 -2.92
N CYS A 145 -4.11 14.40 -2.11
CA CYS A 145 -4.41 13.76 -0.84
C CYS A 145 -5.68 12.92 -0.93
N LEU A 146 -5.71 11.81 -0.19
CA LEU A 146 -6.88 10.97 -0.02
C LEU A 146 -7.47 11.18 1.38
N PHE A 147 -8.79 11.24 1.44
CA PHE A 147 -9.57 11.46 2.65
C PHE A 147 -10.66 10.39 2.78
N GLY A 148 -10.96 10.05 4.03
CA GLY A 148 -12.03 9.11 4.39
C GLY A 148 -11.54 7.95 5.25
N ASP A 149 -12.49 7.24 5.84
CA ASP A 149 -12.20 6.13 6.74
C ASP A 149 -11.49 4.97 6.06
N THR A 150 -11.65 4.82 4.74
CA THR A 150 -10.94 3.78 3.98
C THR A 150 -9.43 3.87 4.14
N VAL A 151 -8.87 5.08 4.10
CA VAL A 151 -7.42 5.35 4.25
C VAL A 151 -6.98 5.05 5.68
N ASN A 152 -7.74 5.54 6.66
CA ASN A 152 -7.46 5.33 8.07
C ASN A 152 -7.43 3.83 8.40
N THR A 153 -8.45 3.09 7.95
CA THR A 153 -8.57 1.64 8.17
C THR A 153 -7.42 0.87 7.52
N ALA A 154 -6.97 1.23 6.31
CA ALA A 154 -5.79 0.63 5.70
C ALA A 154 -4.52 0.83 6.56
N SER A 155 -4.29 2.06 7.04
CA SER A 155 -3.19 2.36 7.97
C SER A 155 -3.27 1.53 9.27
N ARG A 156 -4.47 1.22 9.74
CA ARG A 156 -4.67 0.37 10.94
C ARG A 156 -4.43 -1.11 10.68
N MET A 157 -4.77 -1.59 9.48
CA MET A 157 -4.40 -2.93 9.04
C MET A 157 -2.88 -3.12 9.04
N GLU A 158 -2.13 -2.10 8.61
CA GLU A 158 -0.67 -2.13 8.59
C GLU A 158 -0.12 -2.11 10.02
N SER A 159 -0.47 -1.09 10.81
CA SER A 159 0.14 -0.85 12.13
C SER A 159 -0.17 -1.95 13.16
N ASN A 160 -1.33 -2.60 13.04
CA ASN A 160 -1.69 -3.78 13.84
C ASN A 160 -1.23 -5.10 13.20
N GLY A 161 -0.60 -5.04 12.03
CA GLY A 161 -0.13 -6.17 11.24
C GLY A 161 1.05 -6.90 11.88
N LYS A 162 1.14 -8.20 11.62
CA LYS A 162 2.33 -9.03 11.88
C LYS A 162 3.41 -8.77 10.83
N ALA A 163 4.65 -8.66 11.30
CA ALA A 163 5.84 -8.59 10.45
C ALA A 163 5.90 -9.77 9.47
N GLY A 164 6.16 -9.48 8.19
CA GLY A 164 6.27 -10.49 7.16
C GLY A 164 4.95 -10.94 6.54
N TYR A 165 3.85 -10.21 6.75
CA TYR A 165 2.53 -10.61 6.26
C TYR A 165 1.72 -9.43 5.70
N ILE A 166 0.86 -9.74 4.73
CA ILE A 166 -0.13 -8.84 4.15
C ILE A 166 -1.45 -9.02 4.89
N HIS A 167 -2.03 -7.91 5.37
CA HIS A 167 -3.24 -7.89 6.17
C HIS A 167 -4.35 -7.19 5.41
N LEU A 168 -5.38 -7.95 5.05
CA LEU A 168 -6.60 -7.42 4.44
C LEU A 168 -7.63 -7.13 5.53
N SER A 169 -8.32 -6.02 5.36
CA SER A 169 -9.61 -5.82 5.99
C SER A 169 -10.65 -6.81 5.45
N LYS A 170 -11.80 -6.89 6.13
CA LYS A 170 -12.94 -7.66 5.64
C LYS A 170 -13.37 -7.22 4.24
N ASP A 171 -13.55 -5.92 4.00
CA ASP A 171 -14.03 -5.43 2.70
C ASP A 171 -13.05 -5.71 1.56
N ALA A 172 -11.74 -5.59 1.82
CA ALA A 172 -10.71 -5.96 0.86
C ALA A 172 -10.72 -7.46 0.58
N HIS A 173 -10.84 -8.28 1.63
CA HIS A 173 -10.96 -9.73 1.46
C HIS A 173 -12.21 -10.11 0.68
N ASP A 174 -13.39 -9.60 1.05
CA ASP A 174 -14.66 -9.95 0.42
C ASP A 174 -14.62 -9.62 -1.08
N LEU A 175 -14.00 -8.50 -1.45
CA LEU A 175 -13.79 -8.15 -2.86
C LEU A 175 -12.82 -9.10 -3.57
N VAL A 176 -11.67 -9.41 -2.95
CA VAL A 176 -10.68 -10.34 -3.52
C VAL A 176 -11.28 -11.75 -3.66
N ALA A 177 -11.96 -12.25 -2.64
CA ALA A 177 -12.57 -13.58 -2.62
C ALA A 177 -13.76 -13.67 -3.60
N SER A 178 -14.56 -12.62 -3.73
CA SER A 178 -15.71 -12.66 -4.66
C SER A 178 -15.30 -12.58 -6.14
N LYS A 179 -14.18 -11.93 -6.47
CA LYS A 179 -13.75 -11.69 -7.86
C LYS A 179 -12.56 -12.55 -8.30
N TYR A 180 -11.71 -12.97 -7.37
CA TYR A 180 -10.40 -13.58 -7.64
C TYR A 180 -10.08 -14.75 -6.70
N ASN A 181 -11.08 -15.51 -6.24
CA ASN A 181 -10.90 -16.67 -5.34
C ASN A 181 -9.96 -17.77 -5.87
N GLN A 182 -9.76 -17.87 -7.19
CA GLN A 182 -8.85 -18.83 -7.80
C GLN A 182 -7.38 -18.38 -7.74
N ASP A 183 -7.14 -17.06 -7.65
CA ASP A 183 -5.81 -16.47 -7.69
C ASP A 183 -5.19 -16.37 -6.28
N TYR A 184 -6.03 -16.24 -5.25
CA TYR A 184 -5.59 -15.90 -3.89
C TYR A 184 -6.22 -16.77 -2.80
N GLU A 185 -5.41 -17.10 -1.79
CA GLU A 185 -5.85 -17.69 -0.53
C GLU A 185 -5.78 -16.63 0.58
N THR A 186 -6.80 -16.59 1.43
CA THR A 186 -6.80 -15.71 2.60
C THR A 186 -7.18 -16.47 3.86
N ARG A 187 -6.48 -16.21 4.97
CA ARG A 187 -6.73 -16.89 6.26
C ARG A 187 -7.04 -15.92 7.38
N SER A 188 -8.08 -16.21 8.15
CA SER A 188 -8.48 -15.36 9.28
C SER A 188 -7.38 -15.35 10.34
N ARG A 189 -6.99 -14.15 10.78
CA ARG A 189 -6.12 -13.91 11.95
C ARG A 189 -6.93 -13.76 13.24
N GLY A 190 -8.25 -13.63 13.13
CA GLY A 190 -9.12 -13.21 14.21
C GLY A 190 -9.42 -11.71 14.20
N GLU A 191 -10.07 -11.25 15.27
CA GLU A 191 -10.56 -9.88 15.40
C GLU A 191 -9.50 -8.99 16.07
N VAL A 192 -9.32 -7.79 15.54
CA VAL A 192 -8.52 -6.74 16.17
C VAL A 192 -9.41 -5.52 16.43
N ILE A 193 -9.22 -4.89 17.59
CA ILE A 193 -9.95 -3.69 17.96
C ILE A 193 -9.32 -2.49 17.27
N ILE A 194 -10.13 -1.77 16.49
CA ILE A 194 -9.70 -0.63 15.70
C ILE A 194 -10.55 0.59 16.06
N LYS A 195 -9.89 1.66 16.53
CA LYS A 195 -10.54 2.91 16.98
C LYS A 195 -10.97 3.85 15.84
N VAL A 196 -12.13 3.75 15.23
CA VAL A 196 -12.51 4.65 14.11
C VAL A 196 -12.48 6.13 14.54
N ILE A 197 -11.79 6.99 13.78
CA ILE A 197 -11.48 8.38 14.19
C ILE A 197 -12.76 9.23 14.25
N TYR A 198 -13.66 9.12 13.27
CA TYR A 198 -14.86 9.96 13.22
C TYR A 198 -15.92 9.60 14.26
N TYR A 199 -15.96 8.34 14.71
CA TYR A 199 -17.01 7.88 15.61
C TYR A 199 -16.56 7.68 17.06
N LEU A 200 -15.26 7.80 17.38
CA LEU A 200 -14.71 7.39 18.68
C LEU A 200 -15.18 5.98 19.11
N LYS A 201 -15.49 5.11 18.13
CA LYS A 201 -15.97 3.75 18.35
C LYS A 201 -14.86 2.76 18.06
N ASN A 202 -14.76 1.77 18.94
CA ASN A 202 -13.92 0.59 18.75
C ASN A 202 -14.71 -0.42 17.93
N GLU A 203 -14.26 -0.72 16.72
CA GLU A 203 -14.84 -1.78 15.90
C GLU A 203 -13.92 -2.99 15.88
N ARG A 204 -14.53 -4.17 15.94
CA ARG A 204 -13.81 -5.43 15.73
C ARG A 204 -13.71 -5.68 14.25
N MET A 205 -12.50 -5.65 13.72
CA MET A 205 -12.27 -5.93 12.32
C MET A 205 -11.61 -7.29 12.16
N LEU A 206 -12.18 -8.09 11.27
CA LEU A 206 -11.57 -9.34 10.84
C LEU A 206 -10.34 -9.01 10.00
N ILE A 207 -9.19 -9.51 10.44
CA ILE A 207 -7.95 -9.40 9.69
C ILE A 207 -7.71 -10.70 8.95
N LEU A 208 -7.38 -10.60 7.67
CA LEU A 208 -7.12 -11.75 6.82
C LEU A 208 -5.71 -11.69 6.23
N HIS A 209 -4.97 -12.79 6.36
CA HIS A 209 -3.65 -12.94 5.80
C HIS A 209 -3.77 -13.35 4.33
N LEU A 210 -3.25 -12.55 3.41
CA LEU A 210 -3.21 -12.86 1.98
C LEU A 210 -1.96 -13.67 1.63
N THR A 211 -2.16 -14.78 0.91
CA THR A 211 -1.13 -15.59 0.26
C THR A 211 -1.59 -15.95 -1.15
N SER A 212 -0.70 -15.99 -2.14
CA SER A 212 -1.07 -16.52 -3.46
C SER A 212 -1.12 -18.04 -3.44
N TYR A 213 -2.00 -18.64 -4.27
CA TYR A 213 -1.83 -20.05 -4.62
C TYR A 213 -0.58 -20.17 -5.48
N ASN A 214 0.40 -20.93 -4.99
CA ASN A 214 1.51 -21.51 -5.75
C ASN A 214 1.81 -20.89 -7.14
N LYS A 215 2.80 -19.99 -7.22
CA LYS A 215 3.77 -20.05 -8.34
C LYS A 215 4.64 -21.31 -8.14
N VAL A 216 4.03 -22.49 -8.17
CA VAL A 216 4.75 -23.76 -8.24
C VAL A 216 4.67 -24.20 -9.69
N GLY A 217 5.78 -23.98 -10.41
CA GLY A 217 6.09 -24.69 -11.65
C GLY A 217 5.30 -24.27 -12.88
N ASN A 218 5.88 -23.37 -13.67
CA ASN A 218 6.15 -23.75 -15.04
C ASN A 218 7.64 -23.50 -15.29
N ASN A 219 8.36 -24.61 -15.51
CA ASN A 219 9.65 -24.60 -16.20
C ASN A 219 9.49 -24.01 -17.59
#